data_AF-A0A6G0A8I7-F1
#
_entry.id   AF-A0A6G0A8I7-F1
#
_cell.length_a   1.000
_cell.length_b   1.000
_cell.length_c   1.000
_cell.angle_alpha   90.00
_cell.angle_beta   90.00
_cell.angle_gamma   90.00
#
_symmetry.space_group_name_H-M   'P 1'
#
loop_
_entity.id
_entity.type
_entity.pdbx_description
1 polymer ?
#
loop_
_entity_poly.entity_id
_entity_poly.type
_entity_poly.pdbx_seq_one_letter_code
_entity_poly.pdbx_strand_id
1 'polypeptide(L)' 'MSDQSEPTSLEGDDLDTPCLRLERDGSLARVTVDRRESRTSLTTSTQCGTRRAVHVVNRRAGIAGLVITGTSFRGSR' A
#
# COMPACT_ATOMS: atom_id res chain seq x y z
N MET A 1 7.49 -13.84 18.89
CA MET A 1 6.17 -13.57 18.28
C MET A 1 6.44 -13.16 16.85
N SER A 2 6.34 -14.09 15.90
CA SER A 2 6.47 -13.80 14.48
C SER A 2 5.13 -14.19 13.86
N ASP A 3 4.22 -13.23 13.78
CA ASP A 3 3.03 -13.34 12.94
C ASP A 3 3.51 -13.11 11.50
N GLN A 4 4.00 -14.16 10.85
CA GLN A 4 4.30 -14.14 9.41
C GLN A 4 3.03 -14.56 8.66
N SER A 5 2.00 -13.73 8.75
CA SER A 5 0.87 -13.82 7.82
C SER A 5 1.38 -13.37 6.46
N GLU A 6 1.62 -14.30 5.53
CA GLU A 6 2.08 -13.93 4.18
C GLU A 6 1.10 -12.92 3.57
N PRO A 7 1.60 -11.77 3.10
CA PRO A 7 0.74 -10.70 2.64
C PRO A 7 -0.03 -11.17 1.42
N THR A 8 -1.33 -11.38 1.62
CA THR A 8 -2.22 -11.76 0.53
C THR A 8 -2.59 -10.49 -0.21
N SER A 9 -2.30 -10.48 -1.51
CA SER A 9 -2.73 -9.38 -2.38
C SER A 9 -4.25 -9.23 -2.26
N LEU A 10 -4.72 -8.02 -2.07
CA LEU A 10 -6.15 -7.76 -2.02
C LEU A 10 -6.67 -7.77 -3.46
N GLU A 11 -7.12 -8.93 -3.94
CA GLU A 11 -7.67 -9.12 -5.30
C GLU A 11 -8.71 -8.04 -5.63
N GLY A 12 -8.47 -7.32 -6.74
CA GLY A 12 -9.34 -6.25 -7.26
C GLY A 12 -8.91 -4.80 -6.98
N ASP A 13 -7.80 -4.57 -6.29
CA ASP A 13 -7.38 -3.23 -5.85
C ASP A 13 -6.22 -2.62 -6.67
N ASP A 14 -6.38 -2.57 -7.99
CA ASP A 14 -5.60 -1.63 -8.80
C ASP A 14 -5.89 -0.21 -8.28
N LEU A 15 -4.93 0.39 -7.58
CA LEU A 15 -5.03 1.75 -7.05
C LEU A 15 -4.90 2.83 -8.15
N ASP A 16 -5.26 2.47 -9.39
CA ASP A 16 -5.11 3.23 -10.63
C ASP A 16 -3.69 3.79 -10.85
N THR A 17 -2.68 3.16 -10.22
CA THR A 17 -1.29 3.58 -10.32
C THR A 17 -0.34 2.41 -10.04
N PRO A 18 0.69 2.20 -10.88
CA PRO A 18 1.67 1.14 -10.67
C PRO A 18 2.59 1.40 -9.47
N CYS A 19 2.60 2.63 -8.95
CA CYS A 19 3.46 3.05 -7.85
C CYS A 19 2.90 2.69 -6.46
N LEU A 20 1.70 2.14 -6.38
CA LEU A 20 1.08 1.75 -5.11
C LEU A 20 0.71 0.28 -5.12
N ARG A 21 1.05 -0.43 -4.05
CA ARG A 21 0.64 -1.82 -3.83
C ARG A 21 -0.11 -1.93 -2.52
N LEU A 22 -1.32 -2.49 -2.55
CA LEU A 22 -2.15 -2.73 -1.37
C LEU A 22 -2.15 -4.22 -1.04
N GLU A 23 -1.74 -4.55 0.18
CA GLU A 23 -1.62 -5.92 0.66
C GLU A 23 -2.36 -6.06 2.00
N ARG A 24 -2.88 -7.24 2.30
CA ARG A 24 -3.47 -7.55 3.62
C ARG A 24 -2.50 -8.38 4.44
N ASP A 25 -2.33 -7.97 5.69
CA ASP A 25 -1.44 -8.55 6.68
C ASP A 25 -2.27 -8.78 7.96
N GLY A 26 -2.95 -9.92 8.04
CA GLY A 26 -3.90 -10.22 9.11
C GLY A 26 -5.08 -9.23 9.18
N SER A 27 -5.17 -8.49 10.29
CA SER A 27 -6.15 -7.42 10.51
C SER A 27 -5.69 -6.05 10.02
N LEU A 28 -4.50 -5.95 9.44
CA LEU A 28 -3.96 -4.70 8.91
C LEU A 28 -3.96 -4.73 7.38
N ALA A 29 -4.16 -3.55 6.79
CA ALA A 29 -3.89 -3.31 5.39
C ALA A 29 -2.59 -2.51 5.27
N ARG A 30 -1.72 -2.89 4.32
CA ARG A 30 -0.45 -2.25 4.05
C ARG A 30 -0.44 -1.68 2.64
N VAL A 31 -0.30 -0.37 2.53
CA VAL A 31 -0.02 0.32 1.26
C VAL A 31 1.47 0.59 1.18
N THR A 32 2.10 0.05 0.14
CA THR A 32 3.50 0.30 -0.20
C THR A 32 3.56 1.28 -1.38
N VAL A 33 4.22 2.41 -1.16
CA VAL A 33 4.49 3.42 -2.20
C VAL A 33 5.87 3.14 -2.79
N ASP A 34 5.91 2.56 -4.00
CA ASP A 34 7.15 2.36 -4.75
C ASP A 34 7.50 3.66 -5.49
N ARG A 35 8.62 4.27 -5.10
CA ARG A 35 9.14 5.52 -5.68
C ARG A 35 10.43 5.22 -6.44
N ARG A 36 10.39 4.31 -7.43
CA ARG A 36 11.57 3.91 -8.22
C ARG A 36 12.26 5.03 -8.97
N GLU A 37 11.56 6.11 -9.31
CA GLU A 37 12.16 7.25 -9.99
C GLU A 37 11.90 8.53 -9.23
N SER A 38 12.95 9.02 -8.57
CA SER A 38 13.18 10.31 -7.92
C SER A 38 12.25 11.47 -8.33
N ARG A 39 10.97 11.40 -8.00
CA ARG A 39 10.07 12.55 -7.92
C ARG A 39 9.48 12.58 -6.52
N THR A 40 9.96 13.53 -5.74
CA THR A 40 9.43 13.94 -4.43
C THR A 40 8.02 14.52 -4.49
N SER A 41 7.40 14.55 -5.67
CA SER A 41 6.04 15.05 -5.83
C SER A 41 5.05 13.93 -5.55
N LEU A 42 4.18 14.14 -4.56
CA LEU A 42 2.90 13.43 -4.44
C LEU A 42 2.08 13.77 -5.69
N THR A 43 2.30 13.02 -6.76
CA THR A 43 1.52 13.18 -7.98
C THR A 43 0.04 13.00 -7.66
N THR A 44 -0.83 13.65 -8.43
CA THR A 44 -2.29 13.48 -8.30
C THR A 44 -2.69 12.00 -8.31
N SER A 45 -2.00 11.18 -9.12
CA SER A 45 -2.19 9.72 -9.17
C SER A 45 -1.90 9.05 -7.82
N THR A 46 -0.80 9.39 -7.16
CA THR A 46 -0.46 8.85 -5.82
C THR A 46 -1.46 9.29 -4.74
N GLN A 47 -1.92 10.55 -4.78
CA GLN A 47 -2.93 11.05 -3.83
C GLN A 47 -4.30 10.37 -4.04
N CYS A 48 -4.72 10.23 -5.30
CA CYS A 48 -5.96 9.52 -5.66
C CYS A 48 -5.90 8.04 -5.26
N GLY A 49 -4.79 7.36 -5.56
CA GLY A 49 -4.62 5.96 -5.16
C GLY A 49 -4.58 5.77 -3.64
N THR A 50 -4.01 6.72 -2.88
CA THR A 50 -4.06 6.69 -1.41
C THR A 50 -5.49 6.84 -0.88
N ARG A 51 -6.29 7.75 -1.46
CA ARG A 51 -7.71 7.92 -1.10
C ARG A 51 -8.52 6.66 -1.41
N ARG A 52 -8.25 6.02 -2.56
CA ARG A 52 -8.88 4.75 -2.95
C ARG A 52 -8.54 3.64 -1.95
N ALA A 53 -7.28 3.54 -1.51
CA ALA A 53 -6.88 2.56 -0.49
C ALA A 53 -7.63 2.75 0.85
N VAL A 54 -7.80 4.01 1.29
CA VAL A 54 -8.60 4.32 2.49
C VAL A 54 -10.05 3.85 2.33
N HIS A 55 -10.66 4.14 1.17
CA HIS A 55 -12.04 3.73 0.89
C HIS A 55 -12.22 2.21 0.87
N VAL A 56 -11.24 1.48 0.30
CA VAL A 56 -11.22 0.02 0.26
C VAL A 56 -11.15 -0.57 1.66
N VAL A 57 -10.24 -0.05 2.50
CA VAL A 57 -10.07 -0.52 3.88
C VAL A 57 -11.33 -0.28 4.71
N ASN A 58 -11.93 0.91 4.62
CA ASN A 58 -13.15 1.25 5.36
C ASN A 58 -14.36 0.37 5.01
N ARG A 59 -14.38 -0.26 3.83
CA ARG A 59 -15.47 -1.14 3.39
C ARG A 59 -15.24 -2.61 3.69
N ARG A 60 -14.04 -3.01 4.13
CA ARG A 60 -13.72 -4.41 4.39
C ARG A 60 -13.88 -4.74 5.87
N ALA A 61 -14.76 -5.71 6.15
CA ALA A 61 -14.87 -6.29 7.47
C ALA A 61 -13.55 -6.99 7.88
N GLY A 62 -13.16 -6.81 9.14
CA GLY A 62 -11.97 -7.44 9.72
C GLY A 62 -10.65 -6.73 9.43
N ILE A 63 -10.67 -5.52 8.85
CA ILE A 63 -9.49 -4.64 8.82
C ILE A 63 -9.62 -3.61 9.93
N ALA A 64 -8.64 -3.58 10.84
CA ALA A 64 -8.58 -2.71 12.00
C ALA A 64 -7.77 -1.42 11.73
N GLY A 65 -6.97 -1.38 10.66
CA GLY A 65 -6.17 -0.21 10.34
C GLY A 65 -5.44 -0.30 9.00
N LEU A 66 -4.97 0.87 8.55
CA LEU A 66 -4.18 1.04 7.34
C LEU A 66 -2.79 1.59 7.69
N VAL A 67 -1.76 0.90 7.23
CA VAL A 67 -0.36 1.30 7.35
C VAL A 67 0.12 1.73 5.97
N ILE A 68 0.67 2.94 5.86
CA ILE A 68 1.22 3.47 4.61
C ILE A 68 2.73 3.58 4.77
N THR A 69 3.48 2.91 3.89
CA THR A 69 4.95 2.90 3.90
C THR A 69 5.49 3.19 2.51
N GLY A 70 6.70 3.73 2.41
CA GLY A 70 7.42 3.87 1.15
C GLY A 70 8.54 2.84 1.05
N THR A 71 8.89 2.42 -0.16
CA THR A 71 10.13 1.67 -0.38
C THR A 71 11.31 2.62 -0.26
N SER A 72 12.23 2.36 0.67
CA SER A 72 13.55 2.97 0.66
C SER A 72 14.36 2.33 -0.47
N PHE A 73 14.97 3.15 -1.33
CA PHE A 73 15.96 2.67 -2.28
C PHE A 73 17.13 2.07 -1.48
N ARG A 74 17.23 0.74 -1.45
CA ARG A 74 18.42 0.06 -0.90
C ARG A 74 19.45 0.02 -2.01
N GLY A 75 20.18 1.11 -2.19
CA GLY A 75 21.32 1.15 -3.09
C GLY A 75 22.31 0.07 -2.68
N SER A 76 22.50 -0.93 -3.53
CA SER A 76 23.62 -1.86 -3.42
C SER A 76 24.91 -1.03 -3.48
N ARG A 77 25.76 -1.19 -2.46
CA ARG A 77 27.17 -0.80 -2.53
C ARG A 77 27.86 -1.60 -3.62
#